data_AF-A0A533S0Q5-F1
#
_entry.id   AF-A0A533S0Q5-F1
#
_cell.length_a   1.000
_cell.length_b   1.000
_cell.length_c   1.000
_cell.angle_alpha   90.00
_cell.angle_beta   90.00
_cell.angle_gamma   90.00
#
_symmetry.space_group_name_H-M   'P 1'
#
loop_
_entity.id
_entity.type
_entity.pdbx_description
1 polymer ?
#
loop_
_entity_poly.entity_id
_entity_poly.type
_entity_poly.pdbx_seq_one_letter_code
_entity_poly.pdbx_strand_id
1 'polypeptide(L)' 'MAATEVRSVDFALKNGIAADLYVDTSDLGRFVIEEETLISGGGSVSALETDFGCSAQTVRFQRRGKDWSHSL' A
#
# COMPACT_ATOMS: atom_id res chain seq x y z
N MET A 1 27.60 5.74 7.32
CA MET A 1 26.19 6.16 7.22
C MET A 1 25.76 5.86 5.80
N ALA A 2 24.92 4.85 5.57
CA ALA A 2 24.35 4.63 4.24
C ALA A 2 23.43 5.82 3.94
N ALA A 3 23.73 6.57 2.89
CA ALA A 3 22.83 7.61 2.43
C ALA A 3 21.54 6.92 1.98
N THR A 4 20.43 7.15 2.69
CA THR A 4 19.12 6.70 2.21
C THR A 4 18.70 7.68 1.13
N GLU A 5 18.78 7.26 -0.13
CA GLU A 5 18.27 8.05 -1.23
C GLU A 5 16.74 7.91 -1.22
N VAL A 6 16.04 9.02 -0.99
CA VAL A 6 14.56 9.06 -1.06
C VAL A 6 14.18 9.62 -2.42
N ARG A 7 13.49 8.81 -3.21
CA ARG A 7 13.02 9.19 -4.54
C ARG A 7 11.65 8.59 -4.82
N SER A 8 10.90 9.25 -5.70
CA SER A 8 9.70 8.68 -6.31
C SER A 8 10.11 7.65 -7.36
N VAL A 9 9.46 6.49 -7.34
CA VAL A 9 9.69 5.39 -8.28
C VAL A 9 8.33 4.84 -8.69
N ASP A 10 8.15 4.61 -9.99
CA ASP A 10 6.94 4.01 -10.53
C ASP A 10 7.11 2.48 -10.62
N PHE A 11 6.17 1.75 -10.02
CA PHE A 11 6.16 0.28 -10.05
C PHE A 11 5.09 -0.24 -11.00
N ALA A 12 5.52 -0.94 -12.05
CA ALA A 12 4.63 -1.75 -12.87
C ALA A 12 4.53 -3.15 -12.25
N LEU A 13 3.35 -3.51 -11.76
CA LEU A 13 3.14 -4.80 -11.10
C LEU A 13 2.69 -5.86 -12.10
N LYS A 14 3.33 -7.03 -12.08
CA LYS A 14 2.93 -8.18 -12.91
C LYS A 14 1.56 -8.74 -12.50
N ASN A 15 1.22 -8.64 -11.22
CA ASN A 15 -0.07 -9.03 -10.66
C ASN A 15 -0.64 -7.87 -9.87
N GLY A 16 -1.97 -7.70 -9.92
CA GLY A 16 -2.64 -6.70 -9.09
C GLY A 16 -2.47 -7.00 -7.60
N ILE A 17 -2.27 -5.95 -6.82
CA ILE A 17 -2.26 -6.01 -5.35
C ILE A 17 -3.31 -5.04 -4.82
N ALA A 18 -3.85 -5.33 -3.64
CA ALA A 18 -4.63 -4.34 -2.91
C ALA A 18 -3.68 -3.35 -2.23
N ALA A 19 -3.77 -2.08 -2.60
CA ALA A 19 -3.04 -0.99 -1.99
C ALA A 19 -3.92 0.25 -1.94
N ASP A 20 -3.57 1.19 -1.09
CA ASP A 20 -4.26 2.46 -0.94
C ASP A 20 -3.25 3.61 -0.91
N LEU A 21 -3.70 4.85 -1.09
CA LEU A 21 -2.80 5.99 -0.89
C LEU A 21 -2.46 6.08 0.60
N TYR A 22 -1.19 6.34 0.92
CA TYR A 22 -0.75 6.44 2.31
C TYR A 22 -1.50 7.53 3.10
N VAL A 23 -1.86 8.62 2.42
CA VAL A 23 -2.61 9.74 3.02
C VAL A 23 -4.03 9.35 3.43
N ASP A 24 -4.60 8.32 2.79
CA ASP A 24 -5.96 7.83 3.07
C ASP A 24 -5.92 6.69 4.09
N THR A 25 -5.03 5.71 3.89
CA THR A 25 -4.87 4.55 4.77
C THR A 25 -3.39 4.21 4.97
N SER A 26 -2.82 4.55 6.12
CA SER A 26 -1.39 4.32 6.41
C SER A 26 -0.96 2.86 6.32
N ASP A 27 -1.86 1.95 6.68
CA ASP A 27 -1.58 0.51 6.80
C ASP A 27 -1.55 -0.18 5.42
N LEU A 28 -2.32 0.32 4.45
CA LEU A 28 -2.38 -0.21 3.08
C LEU A 28 -1.55 0.61 2.09
N GLY A 29 -1.10 1.80 2.49
CA GLY A 29 -0.24 2.66 1.68
C GLY A 29 1.23 2.58 2.02
N ARG A 30 1.67 1.70 2.93
CA ARG A 30 3.10 1.41 3.17
C ARG A 30 3.47 0.06 2.57
N PHE A 31 4.69 -0.03 2.04
CA PHE A 31 5.22 -1.27 1.49
C PHE A 31 6.69 -1.43 1.83
N VAL A 32 7.16 -2.68 1.72
CA VAL A 32 8.56 -3.06 1.78
C VAL A 32 8.95 -3.73 0.47
N ILE A 33 10.22 -3.60 0.08
CA ILE A 33 10.82 -4.34 -1.01
C ILE A 33 11.71 -5.40 -0.37
N GLU A 34 11.41 -6.65 -0.67
CA GLU A 34 12.17 -7.80 -0.18
C GLU A 34 12.90 -8.44 -1.35
N GLU A 35 14.20 -8.72 -1.13
CA GLU A 35 15.02 -9.53 -2.00
C GLU A 35 15.44 -10.77 -1.21
N GLU A 36 14.88 -11.93 -1.59
CA GLU A 36 15.04 -13.20 -0.89
C GLU A 36 14.64 -13.15 0.60
N THR A 37 15.61 -12.97 1.49
CA THR A 37 15.42 -12.93 2.96
C THR A 37 15.76 -11.56 3.55
N LEU A 38 16.07 -10.58 2.70
CA LEU A 38 16.52 -9.26 3.09
C LEU A 38 15.50 -8.20 2.67
N ILE A 39 15.24 -7.25 3.57
CA ILE A 39 14.53 -6.02 3.23
C ILE A 39 15.52 -5.10 2.53
N SER A 40 15.35 -4.92 1.22
CA SER A 40 16.20 -4.07 0.39
C SER A 40 15.69 -2.63 0.34
N GLY A 41 14.42 -2.39 0.71
CA GLY A 41 13.86 -1.04 0.80
C GLY A 41 12.43 -1.00 1.29
N GLY A 42 11.82 0.19 1.21
CA GLY A 42 10.42 0.40 1.55
C GLY A 42 10.00 1.83 1.25
N GLY A 43 8.69 2.06 1.30
CA GLY A 43 8.14 3.36 0.93
C GLY A 43 6.66 3.50 1.26
N SER A 44 6.11 4.63 0.80
CA SER A 44 4.70 4.96 0.89
C SER A 44 4.12 5.22 -0.50
N VAL A 45 2.94 4.67 -0.77
CA VAL A 45 2.20 4.88 -2.02
C VAL A 45 1.64 6.30 -2.03
N SER A 46 2.08 7.10 -3.00
CA SER A 46 1.66 8.50 -3.19
C SER A 46 0.72 8.70 -4.37
N ALA A 47 0.64 7.73 -5.30
CA ALA A 47 -0.24 7.73 -6.45
C ALA A 47 -0.60 6.29 -6.85
N LEU A 48 -1.78 6.11 -7.43
CA LEU A 48 -2.24 4.85 -8.01
C LEU A 48 -2.81 5.15 -9.40
N GLU A 49 -2.26 4.52 -10.43
CA GLU A 49 -2.82 4.56 -11.78
C GLU A 49 -3.46 3.21 -12.09
N THR A 50 -4.70 3.23 -12.59
CA THR A 50 -5.39 2.02 -13.04
C THR A 50 -5.31 1.96 -14.55
N ASP A 51 -4.57 0.98 -15.08
CA ASP A 51 -4.65 0.67 -16.52
C ASP A 51 -5.95 -0.10 -16.78
N PHE A 52 -6.93 0.58 -17.37
CA PHE A 52 -8.22 0.01 -17.77
C PHE A 52 -8.04 -0.93 -18.97
N GLY A 53 -7.43 -2.10 -18.76
CA GLY A 53 -7.18 -3.08 -19.82
C GLY A 53 -6.63 -4.42 -19.34
N CYS A 54 -5.98 -4.47 -18.17
CA CYS A 54 -5.58 -5.71 -17.52
C CYS A 54 -6.40 -5.91 -16.25
N SER A 55 -6.94 -7.11 -16.05
CA SER A 55 -7.88 -7.46 -14.98
C SER A 55 -7.22 -7.40 -13.58
N ALA A 56 -7.01 -6.19 -13.07
CA ALA A 56 -6.68 -5.93 -11.68
C ALA A 56 -7.84 -5.15 -11.05
N GLN A 57 -9.01 -5.77 -11.05
CA GLN A 57 -10.09 -5.35 -10.15
C GLN A 57 -10.08 -6.28 -8.95
N THR A 58 -9.93 -5.75 -7.74
CA THR A 58 -10.73 -6.23 -6.60
C THR A 58 -10.95 -5.10 -5.59
N VAL A 59 -12.21 -5.01 -5.19
CA VAL A 59 -12.88 -3.90 -4.50
C VAL A 59 -13.14 -4.24 -3.03
N ARG A 60 -13.04 -3.20 -2.18
CA ARG A 60 -13.61 -2.97 -0.83
C ARG A 60 -13.24 -3.86 0.35
N PHE A 61 -12.61 -3.23 1.34
CA PHE A 61 -12.75 -3.61 2.75
C PHE A 61 -13.82 -2.72 3.42
N GLN A 62 -14.93 -3.32 3.88
CA GLN A 62 -15.79 -2.68 4.89
C GLN A 62 -15.26 -3.04 6.28
N ARG A 63 -14.74 -2.05 7.01
CA ARG A 63 -14.39 -2.22 8.42
C ARG A 63 -15.68 -2.48 9.22
N ARG A 64 -15.90 -3.72 9.68
CA ARG A 64 -16.99 -4.06 10.60
C ARG A 64 -16.44 -4.32 12.01
N GLY A 65 -16.79 -3.44 12.95
CA GLY A 65 -16.88 -3.73 14.38
C GLY A 65 -15.81 -3.12 15.30
N LYS A 66 -16.19 -2.11 16.08
CA LYS A 66 -16.52 -2.23 17.52
C LYS A 66 -16.92 -0.86 18.07
N ASP A 67 -18.22 -0.60 18.16
CA ASP A 67 -18.73 0.52 18.95
C ASP A 67 -18.76 0.07 20.41
N TRP A 68 -17.78 0.52 21.18
CA TRP A 68 -17.78 0.42 22.64
C TRP A 68 -18.54 1.63 23.19
N SER A 69 -19.86 1.60 23.07
CA SER A 69 -20.71 2.53 23.80
C SER A 69 -20.86 2.03 25.23
N HIS A 70 -19.92 2.43 26.10
CA HIS A 70 -20.24 2.67 27.50
C HIS A 70 -21.29 3.78 27.53
N SER A 71 -22.51 3.45 27.94
CA SER A 71 -23.42 4.43 28.51
C SER A 71 -23.48 4.16 30.02
N LEU A 72 -23.10 5.22 30.73
CA LEU A 72 -23.22 5.55 32.16
C LEU A 72 -24.05 4.60 33.03
#